data_AF-H2XXC6-F1
#
_entry.id   AF-H2XXC6-F1
#
_cell.length_a   1.000
_cell.length_b   1.000
_cell.length_c   1.000
_cell.angle_alpha   90.00
_cell.angle_beta   90.00
_cell.angle_gamma   90.00
#
_symmetry.space_group_name_H-M   'P 1'
#
loop_
_entity.id
_entity.type
_entity.pdbx_description
1 polymer ?
#
loop_
_entity_poly.entity_id
_entity_poly.type
_entity_poly.pdbx_seq_one_letter_code
_entity_poly.pdbx_strand_id
1 'polypeptide(L)'
;MKCVWFVLLVQVMSAVGSHRSLTGKGSIEIYLSSKNAKTRAEIPYRMCLPKVPDYVNATAKPSNPSLPDKFNVTILEIKRGTFVAEFELIEQTTEWDTMRITVDWSSYTFNGMVYQNLIIWFPDDADRKYINGHTSSKNCIDNGGRLVDIVDKAMYDVVYNYCRDTVVFGSDDFVRIWL
;
A
#
# COMPACT_ATOMS: atom_id res chain seq x y z
N MET A 1 14.19 26.26 18.16
CA MET A 1 12.97 25.55 17.69
C MET A 1 13.17 25.26 16.23
N LYS A 2 13.32 23.98 15.84
CA LYS A 2 13.42 23.60 14.43
C LYS A 2 12.00 23.52 13.87
N CYS A 3 11.73 24.19 12.75
CA CYS A 3 10.39 24.35 12.17
C CYS A 3 10.36 23.73 10.78
N VAL A 4 9.33 22.93 10.50
CA VAL A 4 9.04 22.41 9.16
C VAL A 4 8.16 23.43 8.45
N TRP A 5 8.68 24.05 7.38
CA TRP A 5 7.96 25.04 6.55
C TRP A 5 7.65 24.44 5.17
N PHE A 6 6.37 24.35 4.82
CA PHE A 6 5.93 23.99 3.48
C PHE A 6 5.87 25.24 2.60
N VAL A 7 6.99 25.57 1.97
CA VAL A 7 7.03 26.53 0.87
C VAL A 7 7.71 25.85 -0.31
N LEU A 8 7.00 25.84 -1.44
CA LEU A 8 7.38 25.28 -2.74
C LEU A 8 8.90 25.32 -2.99
N LEU A 9 9.57 24.18 -2.85
CA LEU A 9 10.75 23.68 -3.59
C LEU A 9 11.55 22.69 -2.75
N VAL A 10 11.29 21.39 -3.02
CA VAL A 10 12.25 20.24 -2.98
C VAL A 10 12.28 19.26 -1.82
N GLN A 11 11.57 18.11 -1.91
CA GLN A 11 11.98 16.66 -1.86
C GLN A 11 10.77 15.68 -1.97
N VAL A 12 10.63 14.92 -3.04
CA VAL A 12 9.70 13.80 -3.28
C VAL A 12 8.68 13.36 -2.19
N MET A 13 7.38 13.43 -2.48
CA MET A 13 6.33 12.58 -1.94
C MET A 13 5.66 11.93 -3.13
N SER A 14 5.73 10.61 -3.21
CA SER A 14 4.94 9.91 -4.18
C SER A 14 3.56 9.58 -3.62
N ALA A 15 2.47 9.93 -4.31
CA ALA A 15 1.24 9.16 -4.30
C ALA A 15 1.48 7.97 -5.22
N VAL A 16 1.63 6.77 -4.66
CA VAL A 16 1.71 5.59 -5.51
C VAL A 16 0.31 5.18 -5.96
N GLY A 17 -0.01 5.51 -7.21
CA GLY A 17 -0.72 4.58 -8.06
C GLY A 17 0.30 3.65 -8.72
N SER A 18 0.42 2.42 -8.22
CA SER A 18 0.99 1.26 -8.92
C SER A 18 2.53 1.14 -9.12
N HIS A 19 3.22 0.51 -8.14
CA HIS A 19 4.44 -0.35 -8.24
C HIS A 19 5.87 0.21 -8.09
N ARG A 20 6.32 0.52 -6.87
CA ARG A 20 7.51 -0.08 -6.19
C ARG A 20 7.84 0.60 -4.84
N SER A 21 7.07 0.18 -3.85
CA SER A 21 7.53 -0.24 -2.51
C SER A 21 7.08 -1.70 -2.29
N LEU A 22 7.12 -2.51 -3.36
CA LEU A 22 6.64 -3.89 -3.39
C LEU A 22 7.72 -4.80 -2.83
N THR A 23 7.50 -5.31 -1.61
CA THR A 23 8.41 -6.26 -0.94
C THR A 23 8.18 -7.68 -1.42
N GLY A 24 6.96 -7.99 -1.85
CA GLY A 24 6.61 -9.30 -2.35
C GLY A 24 5.33 -9.24 -3.16
N LYS A 25 5.25 -10.04 -4.22
CA LYS A 25 4.01 -10.36 -4.93
C LYS A 25 3.89 -11.87 -5.03
N GLY A 26 2.66 -12.35 -5.09
CA GLY A 26 2.40 -13.75 -5.32
C GLY A 26 0.98 -14.00 -5.78
N SER A 27 0.75 -15.25 -6.12
CA SER A 27 -0.55 -15.78 -6.53
C SER A 27 -0.71 -17.15 -5.91
N ILE A 28 -1.88 -17.44 -5.37
CA ILE A 28 -2.20 -18.74 -4.77
C ILE A 28 -3.62 -19.15 -5.11
N GLU A 29 -3.78 -20.43 -5.44
CA GLU A 29 -5.10 -21.03 -5.61
C GLU A 29 -5.56 -21.64 -4.30
N ILE A 30 -6.79 -21.32 -3.90
CA ILE A 30 -7.43 -21.86 -2.71
C ILE A 30 -8.85 -22.30 -3.03
N TYR A 31 -9.37 -23.24 -2.25
CA TYR A 31 -10.78 -23.57 -2.25
C TYR A 31 -11.46 -22.80 -1.12
N LEU A 32 -12.50 -22.06 -1.46
CA LEU A 32 -13.34 -21.37 -0.49
C LEU A 32 -14.79 -21.70 -0.73
N SER A 33 -15.55 -21.70 0.35
CA SER A 33 -17.00 -21.75 0.35
C SER A 33 -17.51 -20.84 1.46
N SER A 34 -18.78 -20.48 1.37
CA SER A 34 -19.41 -19.70 2.41
C SER A 34 -20.88 -20.06 2.57
N LYS A 35 -21.28 -20.24 3.83
CA LYS A 35 -22.70 -20.35 4.22
C LYS A 35 -23.36 -18.97 4.43
N ASN A 36 -22.60 -17.90 4.20
CA ASN A 36 -23.00 -16.50 4.31
C ASN A 36 -22.47 -15.72 3.09
N ALA A 37 -22.83 -14.44 2.93
CA ALA A 37 -22.27 -13.61 1.85
C ALA A 37 -20.74 -13.54 1.87
N LYS A 38 -20.13 -13.67 3.06
CA LYS A 38 -18.69 -13.46 3.28
C LYS A 38 -18.04 -14.66 3.96
N THR A 39 -16.81 -14.96 3.55
CA THR A 39 -15.96 -15.96 4.19
C THR A 39 -14.58 -15.37 4.46
N ARG A 40 -13.90 -15.89 5.48
CA ARG A 40 -12.55 -15.45 5.86
C ARG A 40 -11.55 -16.54 5.56
N ALA A 41 -10.40 -16.13 5.02
CA ALA A 41 -9.30 -17.04 4.76
C ALA A 41 -7.98 -16.41 5.14
N GLU A 42 -7.06 -17.25 5.61
CA GLU A 42 -5.67 -16.89 5.83
C GLU A 42 -4.84 -17.28 4.61
N ILE A 43 -4.17 -16.29 4.02
CA ILE A 43 -3.45 -16.41 2.77
C ILE A 43 -1.95 -16.36 3.07
N PRO A 44 -1.18 -17.42 2.78
CA PRO A 44 0.26 -17.42 3.00
C PRO A 44 0.98 -16.69 1.86
N TYR A 45 1.96 -15.87 2.21
CA TYR A 45 2.84 -15.23 1.22
C TYR A 45 3.77 -16.23 0.53
N ARG A 46 4.05 -17.39 1.17
CA ARG A 46 5.01 -18.39 0.69
C ARG A 46 6.39 -17.80 0.35
N MET A 47 6.80 -16.77 1.08
CA MET A 47 8.12 -16.16 0.97
C MET A 47 8.63 -15.69 2.33
N CYS A 48 9.96 -15.64 2.46
CA CYS A 48 10.62 -15.10 3.64
C CYS A 48 10.61 -13.56 3.57
N LEU A 49 9.76 -12.93 4.36
CA LEU A 49 9.72 -11.48 4.48
C LEU A 49 10.64 -11.00 5.61
N PRO A 50 11.45 -9.93 5.39
CA PRO A 50 12.39 -9.43 6.38
C PRO A 50 11.69 -8.87 7.63
N LYS A 51 10.50 -8.27 7.45
CA LYS A 51 9.57 -7.86 8.52
C LYS A 51 8.12 -8.12 8.10
N VAL A 52 7.18 -7.90 9.02
CA VAL A 52 5.74 -7.91 8.71
C VAL A 52 5.43 -6.78 7.70
N PRO A 53 4.68 -7.02 6.61
CA PRO A 53 4.25 -5.96 5.70
C PRO A 53 3.47 -4.87 6.42
N ASP A 54 3.69 -3.62 6.03
CA ASP A 54 2.92 -2.49 6.54
C ASP A 54 1.57 -2.39 5.79
N TYR A 55 1.51 -2.90 4.55
CA TYR A 55 0.29 -2.96 3.75
C TYR A 55 0.26 -4.18 2.83
N VAL A 56 -0.95 -4.66 2.53
CA VAL A 56 -1.22 -5.72 1.55
C VAL A 56 -2.37 -5.27 0.67
N ASN A 57 -2.23 -5.45 -0.63
CA ASN A 57 -3.34 -5.42 -1.58
C ASN A 57 -3.60 -6.84 -2.08
N ALA A 58 -4.85 -7.24 -2.21
CA ALA A 58 -5.21 -8.53 -2.76
C ALA A 58 -6.46 -8.43 -3.63
N THR A 59 -6.49 -9.24 -4.67
CA THR A 59 -7.64 -9.42 -5.56
C THR A 59 -7.91 -10.90 -5.71
N ALA A 60 -9.18 -11.26 -5.83
CA ALA A 60 -9.58 -12.64 -6.05
C ALA A 60 -10.39 -12.75 -7.34
N LYS A 61 -10.17 -13.86 -8.05
CA LYS A 61 -10.92 -14.23 -9.24
C LYS A 61 -11.18 -15.73 -9.26
N PRO A 62 -12.24 -16.17 -9.93
CA PRO A 62 -12.43 -17.58 -10.28
C PRO A 62 -11.19 -18.15 -10.97
N SER A 63 -10.73 -19.34 -10.55
CA SER A 63 -9.68 -20.04 -11.31
C SER A 63 -10.20 -20.54 -12.66
N ASN A 64 -11.51 -20.80 -12.78
CA ASN A 64 -12.17 -21.01 -14.05
C ASN A 64 -12.62 -19.66 -14.64
N PRO A 65 -11.97 -19.13 -15.69
CA PRO A 65 -12.26 -17.81 -16.24
C PRO A 65 -13.62 -17.72 -16.95
N SER A 66 -14.31 -18.85 -17.18
CA SER A 66 -15.68 -18.86 -17.71
C SER A 66 -16.74 -18.46 -16.68
N LEU A 67 -16.37 -18.35 -15.39
CA LEU A 67 -17.26 -17.89 -14.34
C LEU A 67 -17.17 -16.35 -14.25
N PRO A 68 -18.30 -15.61 -14.35
CA PRO A 68 -18.31 -14.15 -14.33
C PRO A 68 -18.11 -13.57 -12.91
N ASP A 69 -18.01 -14.44 -11.91
CA ASP A 69 -17.96 -14.12 -10.49
C ASP A 69 -16.83 -13.14 -10.15
N LYS A 70 -17.18 -12.06 -9.47
CA LYS A 70 -16.24 -11.05 -8.96
C LYS A 70 -16.23 -11.06 -7.44
N PHE A 71 -15.04 -10.98 -6.87
CA PHE A 71 -14.85 -10.93 -5.43
C PHE A 71 -14.46 -9.53 -4.99
N ASN A 72 -15.13 -9.05 -3.95
CA ASN A 72 -14.59 -8.02 -3.08
C ASN A 72 -13.68 -8.70 -2.05
N VAL A 73 -12.46 -8.16 -1.91
CA VAL A 73 -11.47 -8.66 -0.95
C VAL A 73 -11.16 -7.54 0.03
N THR A 74 -11.34 -7.81 1.32
CA THR A 74 -11.01 -6.87 2.39
C THR A 74 -9.93 -7.47 3.26
N ILE A 75 -8.79 -6.78 3.39
CA ILE A 75 -7.72 -7.21 4.29
C ILE A 75 -8.13 -6.87 5.72
N LEU A 76 -8.18 -7.89 6.58
CA LEU A 76 -8.55 -7.74 7.99
C LEU A 76 -7.33 -7.65 8.89
N GLU A 77 -6.29 -8.45 8.59
CA GLU A 77 -5.09 -8.56 9.42
C GLU A 77 -3.86 -8.90 8.58
N ILE A 78 -2.71 -8.30 8.91
CA ILE A 78 -1.43 -8.55 8.25
C ILE A 78 -0.46 -9.14 9.28
N LYS A 79 0.08 -10.33 9.01
CA LYS A 79 0.95 -11.07 9.91
C LYS A 79 2.31 -11.35 9.26
N ARG A 80 3.23 -11.88 10.07
CA ARG A 80 4.49 -12.41 9.55
C ARG A 80 4.22 -13.71 8.80
N GLY A 81 4.30 -13.68 7.47
CA GLY A 81 4.18 -14.89 6.62
C GLY A 81 2.78 -15.12 6.03
N THR A 82 1.75 -14.47 6.57
CA THR A 82 0.35 -14.59 6.12
C THR A 82 -0.40 -13.26 6.23
N PHE A 83 -1.57 -13.18 5.60
CA PHE A 83 -2.59 -12.18 5.88
C PHE A 83 -3.98 -12.81 5.97
N VAL A 84 -4.86 -12.22 6.77
CA VAL A 84 -6.27 -12.62 6.86
C VAL A 84 -7.08 -11.69 5.98
N ALA A 85 -7.87 -12.26 5.07
CA ALA A 85 -8.77 -11.52 4.20
C ALA A 85 -10.19 -12.06 4.30
N GLU A 86 -11.15 -11.15 4.14
CA GLU A 86 -12.57 -11.44 3.96
C GLU A 86 -12.90 -11.35 2.47
N PHE A 87 -13.60 -12.37 1.97
CA PHE A 87 -13.98 -12.52 0.58
C PHE A 87 -15.51 -12.47 0.50
N GLU A 88 -16.01 -11.60 -0.38
CA GLU A 88 -17.43 -11.40 -0.63
C GLU A 88 -17.69 -11.51 -2.12
N LEU A 89 -18.63 -12.38 -2.52
CA LEU A 89 -19.02 -12.54 -3.91
C LEU A 89 -20.02 -11.44 -4.27
N ILE A 90 -19.69 -10.58 -5.23
CA ILE A 90 -20.41 -9.30 -5.48
C ILE A 90 -21.88 -9.52 -5.87
N GLU A 91 -22.22 -10.62 -6.55
CA GLU A 91 -23.58 -10.87 -7.05
C GLU A 91 -24.38 -11.86 -6.19
N GLN A 92 -23.80 -12.43 -5.13
CA GLN A 92 -24.43 -13.47 -4.32
C GLN A 92 -24.44 -13.09 -2.83
N THR A 93 -25.63 -12.75 -2.33
CA THR A 93 -25.81 -12.15 -1.00
C THR A 93 -26.11 -13.16 0.12
N THR A 94 -26.18 -14.46 -0.18
CA THR A 94 -26.63 -15.48 0.77
C THR A 94 -25.59 -16.56 1.02
N GLU A 95 -25.35 -17.47 0.08
CA GLU A 95 -24.40 -18.57 0.21
C GLU A 95 -23.80 -18.87 -1.16
N TRP A 96 -22.61 -19.47 -1.17
CA TRP A 96 -21.97 -19.90 -2.40
C TRP A 96 -21.15 -21.16 -2.18
N ASP A 97 -21.22 -22.04 -3.18
CA ASP A 97 -20.63 -23.37 -3.16
C ASP A 97 -19.10 -23.32 -3.14
N THR A 98 -18.50 -24.48 -2.85
CA THR A 98 -17.04 -24.60 -2.86
C THR A 98 -16.49 -24.32 -4.25
N MET A 99 -15.71 -23.25 -4.33
CA MET A 99 -15.16 -22.74 -5.56
C MET A 99 -13.64 -22.61 -5.44
N ARG A 100 -12.96 -22.93 -6.54
CA ARG A 100 -11.53 -22.69 -6.68
C ARG A 100 -11.30 -21.25 -7.14
N ILE A 101 -10.61 -20.49 -6.31
CA ILE A 101 -10.28 -19.09 -6.61
C ILE A 101 -8.77 -18.89 -6.63
N THR A 102 -8.33 -17.97 -7.47
CA THR A 102 -6.96 -17.48 -7.52
C THR A 102 -6.91 -16.14 -6.78
N VAL A 103 -6.08 -16.08 -5.75
CA VAL A 103 -5.82 -14.87 -4.97
C VAL A 103 -4.47 -14.31 -5.39
N ASP A 104 -4.52 -13.20 -6.12
CA ASP A 104 -3.35 -12.41 -6.49
C ASP A 104 -3.11 -11.36 -5.42
N TRP A 105 -1.88 -11.22 -4.93
CA TRP A 105 -1.56 -10.29 -3.86
C TRP A 105 -0.23 -9.58 -4.07
N SER A 106 -0.16 -8.38 -3.51
CA SER A 106 1.05 -7.58 -3.36
C SER A 106 1.20 -7.11 -1.92
N SER A 107 2.42 -7.19 -1.41
CA SER A 107 2.79 -6.78 -0.05
C SER A 107 3.82 -5.66 -0.12
N TYR A 108 3.71 -4.74 0.82
CA TYR A 108 4.50 -3.52 0.86
C TYR A 108 5.06 -3.36 2.27
N THR A 109 6.39 -3.40 2.37
CA THR A 109 7.10 -2.85 3.52
C THR A 109 7.70 -1.53 3.08
N PHE A 110 7.36 -0.47 3.78
CA PHE A 110 7.82 0.87 3.45
C PHE A 110 7.93 1.73 4.69
N ASN A 111 8.83 2.72 4.62
CA ASN A 111 8.85 3.82 5.55
C ASN A 111 7.85 4.86 5.04
N GLY A 112 6.59 4.71 5.44
CA GLY A 112 5.56 5.68 5.12
C GLY A 112 4.28 5.43 5.89
N MET A 113 3.20 5.97 5.34
CA MET A 113 1.88 5.97 5.96
C MET A 113 0.78 5.62 4.95
N VAL A 114 -0.38 5.27 5.49
CA VAL A 114 -1.61 5.09 4.73
C VAL A 114 -2.57 6.22 5.10
N TYR A 115 -3.13 6.89 4.08
CA TYR A 115 -4.23 7.83 4.25
C TYR A 115 -5.36 7.42 3.32
N GLN A 116 -6.49 6.99 3.88
CA GLN A 116 -7.60 6.39 3.13
C GLN A 116 -7.09 5.24 2.24
N ASN A 117 -7.25 5.34 0.92
CA ASN A 117 -6.81 4.34 -0.05
C ASN A 117 -5.44 4.69 -0.68
N LEU A 118 -4.72 5.67 -0.13
CA LEU A 118 -3.41 6.10 -0.61
C LEU A 118 -2.30 5.60 0.31
N ILE A 119 -1.28 5.01 -0.31
CA ILE A 119 0.01 4.75 0.33
C ILE A 119 0.93 5.91 -0.01
N ILE A 120 1.36 6.63 1.02
CA ILE A 120 2.31 7.75 0.91
C ILE A 120 3.62 7.24 1.51
N TRP A 121 4.70 7.29 0.75
CA TRP A 121 6.01 6.82 1.19
C TRP A 121 7.08 7.87 0.96
N PHE A 122 8.08 7.85 1.83
CA PHE A 122 9.26 8.70 1.73
C PHE A 122 10.46 7.85 1.31
N PRO A 123 11.35 8.40 0.45
CA PRO A 123 12.64 7.76 0.20
C PRO A 123 13.42 7.60 1.51
N ASP A 124 14.22 6.54 1.58
CA ASP A 124 15.11 6.30 2.73
C ASP A 124 16.06 7.50 2.93
N ASP A 125 16.49 7.71 4.16
CA ASP A 125 17.45 8.77 4.52
C ASP A 125 18.74 8.67 3.71
N ALA A 126 19.19 7.44 3.42
CA ALA A 126 20.36 7.18 2.57
C ALA A 126 20.15 7.62 1.10
N ASP A 127 18.90 7.72 0.65
CA ASP A 127 18.52 8.08 -0.72
C ASP A 127 18.15 9.57 -0.87
N ARG A 128 18.27 10.37 0.20
CA ARG A 128 18.01 11.82 0.15
C ARG A 128 18.91 12.51 -0.87
N LYS A 129 18.30 13.20 -1.83
CA LYS A 129 19.00 13.91 -2.92
C LYS A 129 18.37 15.27 -3.16
N TYR A 130 19.21 16.26 -3.48
CA TYR A 130 18.75 17.57 -3.96
C TYR A 130 18.31 17.45 -5.42
N ILE A 131 16.99 17.38 -5.66
CA ILE A 131 16.41 17.22 -7.00
C ILE A 131 15.22 18.15 -7.25
N ASN A 132 15.04 18.63 -8.48
CA ASN A 132 13.90 19.47 -8.84
C ASN A 132 12.59 18.66 -8.93
N GLY A 133 11.45 19.36 -9.01
CA GLY A 133 10.11 18.75 -8.99
C GLY A 133 9.85 17.84 -10.19
N HIS A 134 10.42 18.16 -11.35
CA HIS A 134 10.31 17.32 -12.55
C HIS A 134 11.04 15.98 -12.35
N THR A 135 12.29 16.01 -11.91
CA THR A 135 13.07 14.80 -11.60
C THR A 135 12.42 14.00 -10.47
N SER A 136 11.89 14.69 -9.46
CA SER A 136 11.13 14.08 -8.38
C SER A 136 9.89 13.33 -8.89
N SER A 137 9.08 13.99 -9.73
CA SER A 137 7.89 13.39 -10.35
C SER A 137 8.26 12.18 -11.19
N LYS A 138 9.28 12.32 -12.04
CA LYS A 138 9.80 11.20 -12.83
C LYS A 138 10.24 10.04 -11.94
N ASN A 139 10.95 10.30 -10.85
CA ASN A 139 11.37 9.27 -9.91
C ASN A 139 10.17 8.57 -9.25
N CYS A 140 9.14 9.32 -8.85
CA CYS A 140 7.89 8.73 -8.37
C CYS A 140 7.27 7.79 -9.42
N ILE A 141 7.17 8.25 -10.67
CA ILE A 141 6.59 7.50 -11.79
C ILE A 141 7.40 6.25 -12.12
N ASP A 142 8.72 6.36 -12.17
CA ASP A 142 9.63 5.24 -12.41
C ASP A 142 9.55 4.20 -11.27
N ASN A 143 9.16 4.62 -10.06
CA ASN A 143 8.84 3.76 -8.92
C ASN A 143 7.34 3.48 -8.78
N GLY A 144 6.60 3.61 -9.87
CA GLY A 144 5.20 3.21 -9.92
C GLY A 144 4.30 4.07 -9.05
N GLY A 145 4.51 5.37 -9.05
CA GLY A 145 3.64 6.32 -8.41
C GLY A 145 3.53 7.60 -9.18
N ARG A 146 3.22 8.67 -8.47
CA ARG A 146 3.12 10.06 -8.94
C ARG A 146 3.45 10.95 -7.76
N LEU A 147 3.70 12.23 -7.93
CA LEU A 147 3.71 13.16 -6.79
C LEU A 147 2.30 13.22 -6.13
N VAL A 148 2.20 13.32 -4.80
CA VAL A 148 0.92 13.43 -4.07
C VAL A 148 0.61 14.85 -3.63
N ASP A 149 -0.53 15.34 -4.12
CA ASP A 149 -1.12 16.56 -3.57
C ASP A 149 -1.74 16.30 -2.19
N ILE A 150 -1.49 17.20 -1.24
CA ILE A 150 -2.21 17.21 0.03
C ILE A 150 -3.63 17.71 -0.22
N VAL A 151 -4.60 16.82 -0.10
CA VAL A 151 -6.00 17.11 -0.48
C VAL A 151 -6.81 17.79 0.62
N ASP A 152 -6.42 17.60 1.88
CA ASP A 152 -7.12 18.18 3.03
C ASP A 152 -6.19 18.33 4.25
N LYS A 153 -6.70 18.97 5.30
CA LYS A 153 -5.96 19.19 6.56
C LYS A 153 -5.64 17.87 7.28
N ALA A 154 -6.52 16.88 7.22
CA ALA A 154 -6.29 15.62 7.91
C ALA A 154 -5.07 14.91 7.30
N MET A 155 -4.99 14.85 5.96
CA MET A 155 -3.83 14.33 5.23
C MET A 155 -2.56 15.12 5.57
N TYR A 156 -2.64 16.46 5.61
CA TYR A 156 -1.52 17.30 6.05
C TYR A 156 -1.03 16.90 7.43
N ASP A 157 -1.93 16.76 8.41
CA ASP A 157 -1.57 16.43 9.78
C ASP A 157 -0.92 15.03 9.86
N VAL A 158 -1.42 14.05 9.10
CA VAL A 158 -0.79 12.72 9.03
C VAL A 158 0.64 12.88 8.49
N VAL A 159 0.81 13.49 7.30
CA VAL A 159 2.10 13.70 6.62
C VAL A 159 3.10 14.43 7.51
N TYR A 160 2.68 15.54 8.12
CA TYR A 160 3.51 16.34 8.99
C TYR A 160 4.00 15.57 10.21
N ASN A 161 3.10 14.88 10.91
CA ASN A 161 3.46 14.14 12.10
C ASN A 161 4.43 12.99 11.78
N TYR A 162 4.20 12.27 10.68
CA TYR A 162 5.13 11.25 10.22
C TYR A 162 6.51 11.83 9.94
N CYS A 163 6.60 12.93 9.18
CA CYS A 163 7.89 13.58 8.90
C CYS A 163 8.58 14.03 10.19
N ARG A 164 7.85 14.66 11.12
CA ARG A 164 8.40 15.10 12.41
C ARG A 164 8.98 13.94 13.21
N ASP A 165 8.35 12.78 13.16
CA ASP A 165 8.72 11.63 13.99
C ASP A 165 9.80 10.76 13.33
N THR A 166 9.96 10.82 12.00
CA THR A 166 10.88 9.95 11.24
C THR A 166 12.09 10.66 10.64
N VAL A 167 12.00 11.95 10.32
CA VAL A 167 13.10 12.71 9.71
C VAL A 167 14.12 13.09 10.78
N VAL A 168 15.30 12.48 10.70
CA VAL A 168 16.46 12.95 11.47
C VAL A 168 17.06 14.16 10.76
N PHE A 169 17.04 15.31 11.42
CA PHE A 169 17.51 16.58 10.86
C PHE A 169 19.03 16.72 10.85
N GLY A 170 19.76 16.01 11.74
CA GLY A 170 21.21 16.18 11.85
C GLY A 170 21.61 17.66 12.04
N SER A 171 22.54 18.13 11.20
CA SER A 171 22.98 19.53 11.13
C SER A 171 22.01 20.46 10.42
N ASP A 172 20.98 19.94 9.74
CA ASP A 172 20.03 20.75 8.99
C ASP A 172 18.98 21.35 9.93
N ASP A 173 18.55 22.57 9.62
CA ASP A 173 17.52 23.29 10.38
C ASP A 173 16.10 23.02 9.88
N PHE A 174 15.98 22.59 8.62
CA PHE A 174 14.73 22.21 7.98
C PHE A 174 14.98 21.18 6.87
N VAL A 175 13.94 20.43 6.52
CA VAL A 175 13.89 19.60 5.33
C VAL A 175 12.74 20.12 4.46
N ARG A 176 12.97 20.21 3.15
CA ARG A 176 11.93 20.55 2.18
C ARG A 176 11.48 19.26 1.53
N ILE A 177 10.19 19.19 1.17
CA ILE A 177 9.56 18.02 0.58
C ILE A 177 8.66 18.48 -0.59
N TRP A 178 8.76 17.82 -1.75
CA TRP A 178 7.93 17.98 -2.94
C TRP A 178 6.73 17.13 -2.70
N LEU A 179 5.55 17.70 -2.80
CA LEU A 179 4.30 16.97 -2.66
C LEU A 179 3.74 16.80 -4.06
#